data_AF-A0A3C0B897-F1
#
_entry.id   AF-A0A3C0B897-F1
#
_cell.length_a   1.000
_cell.length_b   1.000
_cell.length_c   1.000
_cell.angle_alpha   90.00
_cell.angle_beta   90.00
_cell.angle_gamma   90.00
#
_symmetry.space_group_name_H-M   'P 1'
#
loop_
_entity.id
_entity.type
_entity.pdbx_description
1 polymer ?
#
loop_
_entity_poly.entity_id
_entity_poly.type
_entity_poly.pdbx_seq_one_letter_code
_entity_poly.pdbx_strand_id
1 'polypeptide(L)'
;RKDKIEYLKSPFQSAALNEVFKAKFYSITEKTNLGGDFYSESSFIAFALNGEYEVLREKSQLNDVLSSDFKLHNELSAATFQDALNALYPPGTFDTKHIQFYKKGNTWYFIRGESFSKKKGFAVNVDAKGKIQTIEEKSEID
;
A
#
# COMPACT_ATOMS: atom_id res chain seq x y z
N ARG A 1 2.82 -4.50 -37.79
CA ARG A 1 2.97 -5.51 -36.72
C ARG A 1 2.03 -5.09 -35.60
N LYS A 2 1.13 -5.96 -35.11
CA LYS A 2 0.37 -5.67 -33.90
C LYS A 2 1.31 -5.89 -32.73
N ASP A 3 1.45 -4.89 -31.86
CA ASP A 3 2.21 -5.00 -30.64
C ASP A 3 1.64 -6.18 -29.82
N LYS A 4 2.51 -7.08 -29.37
CA LYS A 4 2.11 -8.18 -28.49
C LYS A 4 2.25 -7.67 -27.06
N ILE A 5 1.11 -7.55 -26.37
CA ILE A 5 1.04 -7.20 -24.95
C ILE A 5 0.92 -8.50 -24.15
N GLU A 6 1.77 -8.66 -23.14
CA GLU A 6 1.74 -9.78 -22.19
C GLU A 6 1.49 -9.24 -20.78
N TYR A 7 0.58 -9.88 -20.04
CA TYR A 7 0.30 -9.55 -18.65
C TYR A 7 0.82 -10.64 -17.74
N LEU A 8 1.73 -10.27 -16.83
CA LEU A 8 2.25 -11.15 -15.79
C LEU A 8 1.60 -10.77 -14.46
N LYS A 9 0.94 -11.73 -13.82
CA LYS A 9 0.29 -11.56 -12.51
C LYS A 9 1.08 -12.27 -11.43
N SER A 10 1.53 -11.53 -10.44
CA SER A 10 2.29 -12.05 -9.29
C SER A 10 1.59 -11.68 -7.98
N PRO A 11 1.19 -12.64 -7.12
CA PRO A 11 0.59 -12.32 -5.83
C PRO A 11 1.62 -11.66 -4.90
N PHE A 12 1.20 -10.67 -4.12
CA PHE A 12 2.01 -10.17 -3.02
C PHE A 12 2.05 -11.22 -1.90
N GLN A 13 3.26 -11.65 -1.51
CA GLN A 13 3.46 -12.59 -0.42
C GLN A 13 3.76 -11.81 0.87
N SER A 14 2.73 -11.45 1.62
CA SER A 14 2.88 -10.76 2.91
C SER A 14 1.80 -11.21 3.89
N ALA A 15 2.22 -11.74 5.05
CA ALA A 15 1.31 -12.08 6.14
C ALA A 15 0.59 -10.82 6.66
N ALA A 16 1.31 -9.71 6.76
CA ALA A 16 0.77 -8.43 7.20
C ALA A 16 -0.37 -7.93 6.29
N LEU A 17 -0.28 -8.13 4.97
CA LEU A 17 -1.38 -7.76 4.06
C LEU A 17 -2.66 -8.55 4.33
N ASN A 18 -2.53 -9.85 4.58
CA ASN A 18 -3.68 -10.71 4.87
C ASN A 18 -4.28 -10.45 6.25
N GLU A 19 -3.49 -9.89 7.18
CA GLU A 19 -3.97 -9.49 8.50
C GLU A 19 -4.70 -8.14 8.46
N VAL A 20 -4.12 -7.16 7.77
CA VAL A 20 -4.64 -5.78 7.71
C VAL A 20 -5.83 -5.63 6.76
N PHE A 21 -5.81 -6.34 5.63
CA PHE A 21 -6.78 -6.19 4.56
C PHE A 21 -7.49 -7.52 4.28
N LYS A 22 -8.80 -7.45 3.98
CA LYS A 22 -9.60 -8.61 3.55
C LYS A 22 -9.40 -8.95 2.07
N ALA A 23 -8.76 -8.08 1.30
CA ALA A 23 -8.46 -8.30 -0.12
C ALA A 23 -7.10 -8.97 -0.32
N LYS A 24 -6.95 -9.72 -1.42
CA LYS A 24 -5.67 -10.26 -1.87
C LYS A 24 -5.04 -9.33 -2.89
N PHE A 25 -3.78 -8.95 -2.71
CA PHE A 25 -3.11 -8.03 -3.63
C PHE A 25 -2.23 -8.77 -4.64
N TYR A 26 -2.10 -8.18 -5.83
CA TYR A 26 -1.29 -8.67 -6.94
C TYR A 26 -0.53 -7.52 -7.60
N SER A 27 0.71 -7.77 -8.00
CA SER A 27 1.42 -6.95 -8.97
C SER A 27 1.06 -7.46 -10.36
N ILE A 28 0.58 -6.57 -11.22
CA ILE A 28 0.34 -6.84 -12.64
C ILE A 28 1.39 -6.08 -13.44
N THR A 29 2.23 -6.81 -14.16
CA THR A 29 3.23 -6.25 -15.07
C THR A 29 2.74 -6.41 -16.50
N GLU A 30 2.56 -5.28 -17.19
CA GLU A 30 2.29 -5.21 -18.61
C GLU A 30 3.61 -5.09 -19.36
N LYS A 31 3.89 -6.06 -20.25
CA LYS A 31 5.06 -6.07 -21.13
C LYS A 31 4.64 -5.87 -22.57
N THR A 32 5.09 -4.77 -23.18
CA THR A 32 4.78 -4.41 -24.57
C THR A 32 6.03 -4.54 -25.43
N ASN A 33 6.01 -5.39 -26.45
CA ASN A 33 7.08 -5.46 -27.45
C ASN A 33 6.97 -4.28 -28.41
N LEU A 34 7.99 -3.40 -28.43
CA LEU A 34 8.06 -2.20 -29.28
C LEU A 34 8.74 -2.47 -30.63
N GLY A 35 9.13 -3.72 -30.90
CA GLY A 35 9.84 -4.17 -32.10
C GLY A 35 11.23 -4.71 -31.77
N GLY A 36 11.60 -5.85 -32.39
CA GLY A 36 12.89 -6.50 -32.13
C GLY A 36 12.99 -6.95 -30.66
N ASP A 37 14.11 -6.61 -30.02
CA ASP A 37 14.40 -6.91 -28.60
C ASP A 37 14.02 -5.76 -27.65
N PHE A 38 13.31 -4.73 -28.13
CA PHE A 38 12.89 -3.60 -27.30
C PHE A 38 11.52 -3.88 -26.65
N TYR A 39 11.48 -3.77 -25.32
CA TYR A 39 10.28 -3.93 -24.52
C TYR A 39 10.06 -2.73 -23.61
N SER A 40 8.80 -2.35 -23.45
CA SER A 40 8.36 -1.49 -22.35
C SER A 40 7.69 -2.37 -21.29
N GLU A 41 7.98 -2.10 -20.02
CA GLU A 41 7.35 -2.76 -18.88
C GLU A 41 6.74 -1.70 -17.96
N SER A 42 5.46 -1.87 -17.61
CA SER A 42 4.79 -1.07 -16.59
C SER A 42 4.15 -1.99 -15.56
N SER A 43 4.19 -1.62 -14.29
CA SER A 43 3.63 -2.42 -13.20
C SER A 43 2.62 -1.59 -12.41
N PHE A 44 1.50 -2.21 -12.06
CA PHE A 44 0.47 -1.63 -11.21
C PHE A 44 -0.04 -2.66 -10.20
N ILE A 45 -0.60 -2.15 -9.11
CA ILE A 45 -1.18 -2.98 -8.06
C ILE A 45 -2.65 -3.23 -8.39
N ALA A 46 -3.08 -4.48 -8.28
CA ALA A 46 -4.48 -4.88 -8.31
C ALA A 46 -4.82 -5.59 -7.00
N PHE A 47 -6.10 -5.56 -6.62
CA PHE A 47 -6.61 -6.35 -5.50
C PHE A 47 -7.80 -7.19 -5.93
N ALA A 48 -7.99 -8.32 -5.25
CA ALA A 48 -9.16 -9.16 -5.38
C ALA A 48 -9.97 -9.15 -4.09
N LEU A 49 -11.25 -8.79 -4.21
CA LEU A 49 -12.21 -8.81 -3.11
C LEU A 49 -13.48 -9.54 -3.57
N ASN A 50 -13.93 -10.54 -2.81
CA ASN A 50 -15.14 -11.32 -3.13
C ASN A 50 -15.15 -11.96 -4.54
N GLY A 51 -13.97 -12.26 -5.10
CA GLY A 51 -13.84 -12.85 -6.43
C GLY A 51 -13.76 -11.84 -7.58
N GLU A 52 -13.98 -10.55 -7.31
CA GLU A 52 -13.80 -9.46 -8.27
C GLU A 52 -12.40 -8.88 -8.19
N TYR A 53 -11.86 -8.46 -9.34
CA TYR A 53 -10.53 -7.87 -9.47
C TYR A 53 -10.63 -6.39 -9.82
N GLU A 54 -9.88 -5.56 -9.11
CA GLU A 54 -9.83 -4.13 -9.35
C GLU A 54 -8.37 -3.62 -9.31
N VAL A 55 -8.08 -2.58 -10.09
CA VAL A 55 -6.79 -1.89 -10.04
C VAL A 55 -6.81 -0.91 -8.87
N LEU A 56 -5.78 -0.94 -8.05
CA LEU A 56 -5.55 0.04 -6.99
C LEU A 56 -4.99 1.33 -7.64
N ARG A 57 -5.90 2.20 -8.06
CA ARG A 57 -5.57 3.49 -8.70
C ARG A 57 -5.23 4.55 -7.68
N GLU A 58 -5.91 4.53 -6.55
CA GLU A 58 -5.74 5.49 -5.47
C GLU A 58 -5.52 4.77 -4.14
N LYS A 59 -4.66 5.35 -3.29
CA LYS A 59 -4.41 4.84 -1.94
C LYS A 59 -5.64 4.93 -1.03
N SER A 60 -6.58 5.82 -1.33
CA SER A 60 -7.87 5.96 -0.66
C SER A 60 -8.70 4.67 -0.74
N GLN A 61 -8.58 3.89 -1.82
CA GLN A 61 -9.28 2.61 -2.00
C GLN A 61 -8.86 1.55 -0.96
N LEU A 62 -7.74 1.74 -0.25
CA LEU A 62 -7.36 0.87 0.87
C LEU A 62 -8.43 0.85 1.97
N ASN A 63 -9.22 1.92 2.11
CA ASN A 63 -10.32 1.98 3.09
C ASN A 63 -11.39 0.91 2.83
N ASP A 64 -11.67 0.59 1.56
CA ASP A 64 -12.75 -0.31 1.18
C ASP A 64 -12.39 -1.79 1.40
N VAL A 65 -11.09 -2.07 1.45
CA VAL A 65 -10.50 -3.41 1.56
C VAL A 65 -9.93 -3.70 2.95
N LEU A 66 -10.15 -2.83 3.93
CA LEU A 66 -9.77 -3.05 5.32
C LEU A 66 -10.46 -4.29 5.92
N SER A 67 -9.71 -5.07 6.68
CA SER A 67 -10.25 -6.14 7.50
C SER A 67 -11.07 -5.55 8.66
N SER A 68 -12.26 -6.10 8.92
CA SER A 68 -13.05 -5.74 10.11
C SER A 68 -12.38 -6.16 11.42
N ASP A 69 -11.52 -7.16 11.34
CA ASP A 69 -10.94 -7.86 12.48
C ASP A 69 -9.63 -7.20 12.93
N PHE A 70 -8.94 -6.55 12.00
CA PHE A 70 -7.73 -5.79 12.30
C PHE A 70 -8.04 -4.57 13.20
N LYS A 71 -7.25 -4.40 14.26
CA LYS A 71 -7.33 -3.26 15.17
C LYS A 71 -5.94 -2.63 15.31
N LEU A 72 -5.88 -1.34 15.05
CA LEU A 72 -4.69 -0.50 15.19
C LEU A 72 -4.72 0.24 16.54
N HIS A 73 -4.39 -0.47 17.62
CA HIS A 73 -4.49 0.06 18.99
C HIS A 73 -3.15 0.13 19.74
N ASN A 74 -2.10 -0.52 19.27
CA ASN A 74 -0.77 -0.53 19.89
C ASN A 74 0.36 -0.52 18.85
N GLU A 75 1.60 -0.39 19.32
CA GLU A 75 2.78 -0.36 18.45
C GLU A 75 3.00 -1.66 17.67
N LEU A 76 2.61 -2.82 18.20
CA LEU A 76 2.71 -4.09 17.48
C LEU A 76 1.77 -4.10 16.27
N SER A 77 0.51 -3.72 16.45
CA SER A 77 -0.45 -3.56 15.35
C SER A 77 -0.02 -2.47 14.37
N ALA A 78 0.62 -1.40 14.85
CA ALA A 78 1.17 -0.37 13.97
C ALA A 78 2.34 -0.91 13.14
N ALA A 79 3.23 -1.72 13.72
CA ALA A 79 4.29 -2.40 12.99
C ALA A 79 3.71 -3.33 11.90
N THR A 80 2.68 -4.13 12.23
CA THR A 80 1.97 -4.95 11.22
C THR A 80 1.38 -4.09 10.10
N PHE A 81 0.75 -2.97 10.42
CA PHE A 81 0.24 -2.05 9.40
C PHE A 81 1.37 -1.45 8.54
N GLN A 82 2.49 -1.10 9.16
CA GLN A 82 3.67 -0.60 8.47
C GLN A 82 4.25 -1.65 7.50
N ASP A 83 4.26 -2.92 7.89
CA ASP A 83 4.72 -4.02 7.05
C ASP A 83 3.78 -4.29 5.87
N ALA A 84 2.47 -4.13 6.08
CA ALA A 84 1.50 -4.16 4.99
C ALA A 84 1.77 -3.02 3.98
N LEU A 85 2.02 -1.80 4.45
CA LEU A 85 2.40 -0.68 3.59
C LEU A 85 3.74 -0.91 2.88
N ASN A 86 4.73 -1.53 3.54
CA ASN A 86 6.00 -1.90 2.94
C ASN A 86 5.84 -2.92 1.82
N ALA A 87 4.92 -3.87 1.98
CA ALA A 87 4.63 -4.86 0.96
C ALA A 87 4.02 -4.22 -0.30
N LEU A 88 3.05 -3.30 -0.14
CA LEU A 88 2.40 -2.63 -1.29
C LEU A 88 3.27 -1.56 -1.93
N TYR A 89 3.96 -0.78 -1.11
CA TYR A 89 4.76 0.36 -1.54
C TYR A 89 6.17 0.20 -1.00
N PRO A 90 7.00 -0.69 -1.56
CA PRO A 90 8.36 -0.91 -1.06
C PRO A 90 9.10 0.42 -0.93
N PRO A 91 9.70 0.71 0.24
CA PRO A 91 10.47 1.93 0.40
C PRO A 91 11.68 1.88 -0.54
N GLY A 92 12.03 3.01 -1.15
CA GLY A 92 13.29 3.13 -1.86
C GLY A 92 14.47 2.92 -0.91
N THR A 93 15.64 2.54 -1.45
CA THR A 93 16.85 2.30 -0.64
C THR A 93 17.19 3.48 0.27
N PHE A 94 16.93 4.71 -0.18
CA PHE A 94 17.17 5.94 0.59
C PHE A 94 16.03 6.29 1.56
N ASP A 95 14.80 5.80 1.33
CA ASP A 95 13.61 6.13 2.12
C ASP A 95 13.49 5.30 3.40
N THR A 96 14.17 4.16 3.47
CA THR A 96 14.15 3.25 4.63
C THR A 96 14.49 3.95 5.96
N LYS A 97 15.37 4.96 5.92
CA LYS A 97 15.76 5.76 7.10
C LYS A 97 14.66 6.67 7.62
N HIS A 98 13.66 6.97 6.79
CA HIS A 98 12.55 7.87 7.13
C HIS A 98 11.27 7.12 7.52
N ILE A 99 11.27 5.78 7.45
CA ILE A 99 10.13 4.96 7.87
C ILE A 99 10.03 4.99 9.39
N GLN A 100 8.95 5.56 9.88
CA GLN A 100 8.63 5.63 11.29
C GLN A 100 7.12 5.70 11.44
N PHE A 101 6.60 5.28 12.59
CA PHE A 101 5.22 5.49 12.94
C PHE A 101 5.10 6.05 14.34
N TYR A 102 4.07 6.86 14.57
CA TYR A 102 3.74 7.40 15.88
C TYR A 102 2.25 7.69 15.98
N LYS A 103 1.75 7.79 17.22
CA LYS A 103 0.35 8.12 17.49
C LYS A 103 0.22 9.51 18.11
N LYS A 104 -0.73 10.30 17.63
CA LYS A 104 -1.14 11.57 18.25
C LYS A 104 -2.66 11.60 18.34
N GLY A 105 -3.18 11.58 19.57
CA GLY A 105 -4.62 11.42 19.80
C GLY A 105 -5.14 10.10 19.23
N ASN A 106 -6.17 10.18 18.36
CA ASN A 106 -6.78 9.03 17.70
C ASN A 106 -6.24 8.79 16.28
N THR A 107 -5.12 9.40 15.93
CA THR A 107 -4.51 9.27 14.60
C THR A 107 -3.14 8.63 14.73
N TRP A 108 -2.91 7.59 13.93
CA TRP A 108 -1.59 7.03 13.68
C TRP A 108 -1.00 7.64 12.42
N TYR A 109 0.24 8.07 12.51
CA TYR A 109 1.00 8.59 11.38
C TYR A 109 2.05 7.56 10.99
N PHE A 110 2.07 7.18 9.71
CA PHE A 110 3.04 6.27 9.11
C PHE A 110 3.85 7.05 8.09
N ILE A 111 5.04 7.48 8.49
CA ILE A 111 5.93 8.25 7.64
C ILE A 111 6.62 7.30 6.66
N ARG A 112 6.64 7.70 5.40
CA ARG A 112 7.18 6.92 4.27
C ARG A 112 8.33 7.62 3.55
N GLY A 113 8.54 8.90 3.84
CA GLY A 113 9.59 9.69 3.23
C GLY A 113 9.57 11.13 3.75
N GLU A 114 10.56 11.88 3.33
CA GLU A 114 10.74 13.28 3.67
C GLU A 114 11.16 14.07 2.42
N SER A 115 10.57 15.24 2.22
CA SER A 115 10.87 16.08 1.06
C SER A 115 10.70 17.54 1.45
N PHE A 116 11.71 18.37 1.16
CA PHE A 116 11.76 19.77 1.60
C PHE A 116 11.52 19.93 3.11
N SER A 117 12.12 19.05 3.92
CA SER A 117 11.95 18.98 5.38
C SER A 117 10.52 18.71 5.87
N LYS A 118 9.61 18.30 4.97
CA LYS A 118 8.25 17.88 5.29
C LYS A 118 8.15 16.36 5.20
N LYS A 119 7.62 15.75 6.26
CA LYS A 119 7.34 14.31 6.29
C LYS A 119 6.12 14.00 5.42
N LYS A 120 6.18 12.88 4.71
CA LYS A 120 5.10 12.37 3.85
C LYS A 120 4.73 10.96 4.27
N GLY A 121 3.48 10.56 4.08
CA GLY A 121 3.06 9.21 4.43
C GLY A 121 1.56 9.08 4.56
N PHE A 122 1.12 8.37 5.59
CA PHE A 122 -0.29 8.09 5.83
C PHE A 122 -0.74 8.60 7.21
N ALA A 123 -1.90 9.23 7.25
CA ALA A 123 -2.65 9.49 8.48
C ALA A 123 -3.79 8.47 8.56
N VAL A 124 -3.83 7.72 9.66
CA VAL A 124 -4.79 6.63 9.88
C VAL A 124 -5.59 6.94 11.13
N ASN A 125 -6.84 7.33 10.95
CA ASN A 125 -7.74 7.64 12.06
C ASN A 125 -8.36 6.34 12.59
N VAL A 126 -8.39 6.19 13.91
CA VAL A 126 -8.97 5.04 14.59
C VAL A 126 -10.02 5.46 15.61
N ASP A 127 -10.99 4.58 15.87
CA ASP A 127 -11.90 4.78 17.00
C ASP A 127 -11.24 4.42 18.35
N ALA A 128 -11.99 4.57 19.45
CA ALA A 128 -11.52 4.24 20.79
C ALA A 128 -11.15 2.75 20.99
N LYS A 129 -11.58 1.86 20.09
CA LYS A 129 -11.26 0.42 20.09
C LYS A 129 -10.13 0.08 19.09
N GLY A 130 -9.53 1.08 18.45
CA GLY A 130 -8.50 0.90 17.43
C GLY A 130 -9.02 0.45 16.07
N LYS A 131 -10.34 0.46 15.83
CA LYS A 131 -10.87 0.18 14.49
C LYS A 131 -10.48 1.34 13.57
N ILE A 132 -9.83 1.04 12.45
CA ILE A 132 -9.50 2.04 11.43
C ILE A 132 -10.80 2.58 10.82
N GLN A 133 -10.91 3.90 10.79
CA GLN A 133 -12.02 4.64 10.19
C GLN A 133 -11.62 5.21 8.83
N THR A 134 -10.43 5.81 8.74
CA THR A 134 -9.89 6.35 7.48
C THR A 134 -8.39 6.14 7.37
N ILE A 135 -7.93 5.92 6.14
CA ILE A 135 -6.54 5.95 5.69
C ILE A 135 -6.44 7.07 4.65
N GLU A 136 -5.59 8.05 4.91
CA GLU A 136 -5.37 9.19 4.04
C GLU A 136 -3.88 9.32 3.73
N GLU A 137 -3.54 9.40 2.46
CA GLU A 137 -2.20 9.83 2.07
C GLU A 137 -2.03 11.33 2.36
N LYS A 138 -0.90 11.69 2.97
CA LYS A 138 -0.53 13.06 3.28
C LYS A 138 0.82 13.39 2.65
N SER A 139 0.83 14.44 1.85
CA SER A 139 2.05 15.04 1.31
C SER A 139 2.79 15.91 2.32
N GLU A 140 2.17 16.22 3.46
CA GLU A 140 2.73 17.00 4.56
C GLU A 140 2.15 16.47 5.89
N ILE A 141 3.04 16.09 6.82
CA ILE A 141 2.71 15.63 8.17
C ILE A 141 3.59 16.43 9.14
N ASP A 142 2.94 17.09 10.11
CA ASP A 142 3.57 17.85 11.19
C ASP A 142 4.04 16.97 12.36
#